data_AF-B8BYM3-F1
#
_entry.id   AF-B8BYM3-F1
#
_cell.length_a   1.000
_cell.length_b   1.000
_cell.length_c   1.000
_cell.angle_alpha   90.00
_cell.angle_beta   90.00
_cell.angle_gamma   90.00
#
_symmetry.space_group_name_H-M   'P 1'
#
loop_
_entity.id
_entity.type
_entity.pdbx_description
1 polymer ?
#
loop_
_entity_poly.entity_id
_entity_poly.type
_entity_poly.pdbx_seq_one_letter_code
_entity_poly.pdbx_strand_id
1 'polypeptide(L)'
;MTKILSAAAAVAMVLAVPALAQDFQHQRRIPHRPDRPSIRETVTKRFNEREEHLTRMLKQRQDAVDDHHAGRRLLEDKELARHQHHIKGIHRKLAGIRNKDPKILQLEIENEIELQEKMMAGEFNWTPEGLVLKDP
;
A
#
# COMPACT_ATOMS: atom_id res chain seq x y z
N MET A 1 26.34 14.81 61.37
CA MET A 1 26.72 15.74 60.29
C MET A 1 27.91 15.16 59.53
N THR A 2 27.89 15.34 58.20
CA THR A 2 28.98 15.27 57.20
C THR A 2 29.68 13.93 56.87
N LYS A 3 29.49 13.55 55.59
CA LYS A 3 30.20 12.59 54.73
C LYS A 3 31.67 13.01 54.52
N ILE A 4 32.59 12.13 54.09
CA ILE A 4 33.14 11.97 52.71
C ILE A 4 34.31 10.95 52.84
N LEU A 5 34.32 9.80 52.11
CA LEU A 5 35.02 9.54 50.82
C LEU A 5 36.58 9.52 51.01
N SER A 6 37.40 8.57 50.53
CA SER A 6 37.39 7.76 49.31
C SER A 6 38.54 6.73 49.35
N ALA A 7 38.39 5.60 48.61
CA ALA A 7 39.36 4.99 47.65
C ALA A 7 40.77 4.58 48.14
N ALA A 8 41.47 3.58 47.62
CA ALA A 8 41.30 2.49 46.65
C ALA A 8 42.66 1.74 46.63
N ALA A 9 42.78 0.76 45.71
CA ALA A 9 43.98 -0.02 45.35
C ALA A 9 44.17 -1.31 46.17
N ALA A 10 44.45 -2.48 45.60
CA ALA A 10 44.60 -2.89 44.21
C ALA A 10 44.75 -4.43 44.19
N VAL A 11 44.31 -5.06 43.10
CA VAL A 11 44.92 -6.25 42.46
C VAL A 11 45.01 -7.56 43.28
N ALA A 12 44.23 -8.56 42.86
CA ALA A 12 44.67 -9.92 42.51
C ALA A 12 43.39 -10.73 42.20
N MET A 13 43.09 -11.03 40.93
CA MET A 13 43.54 -12.24 40.21
C MET A 13 43.25 -13.55 40.97
N VAL A 14 42.75 -14.52 40.19
CA VAL A 14 42.46 -15.92 40.56
C VAL A 14 41.13 -16.04 41.31
N LEU A 15 40.00 -16.26 40.63
CA LEU A 15 39.43 -17.55 40.20
C LEU A 15 38.18 -17.17 39.35
N ALA A 16 37.78 -17.75 38.23
CA ALA A 16 38.19 -18.89 37.44
C ALA A 16 37.51 -18.70 36.06
N VAL A 17 38.21 -19.03 34.97
CA VAL A 17 37.62 -19.21 33.63
C VAL A 17 37.03 -20.63 33.61
N PRO A 18 35.78 -20.83 33.14
CA PRO A 18 35.66 -21.36 31.78
C PRO A 18 34.46 -20.82 30.98
N ALA A 19 34.64 -20.89 29.66
CA ALA A 19 33.62 -20.75 28.61
C ALA A 19 32.92 -19.38 28.56
N LEU A 20 33.39 -18.39 27.80
CA LEU A 20 33.51 -18.42 26.33
C LEU A 20 32.51 -19.36 25.62
N ALA A 21 31.31 -19.53 26.17
CA ALA A 21 30.10 -19.64 25.38
C ALA A 21 29.33 -18.35 25.67
N GLN A 22 29.84 -17.23 25.16
CA GLN A 22 28.92 -16.15 24.85
C GLN A 22 27.97 -16.77 23.83
N ASP A 23 26.80 -17.17 24.30
CA ASP A 23 25.57 -17.14 23.51
C ASP A 23 25.40 -15.68 23.07
N PHE A 24 26.25 -15.25 22.14
CA PHE A 24 25.85 -14.33 21.10
C PHE A 24 24.77 -15.10 20.35
N GLN A 25 23.57 -15.11 20.93
CA GLN A 25 22.37 -15.14 20.13
C GLN A 25 22.62 -14.08 19.07
N HIS A 26 22.99 -14.52 17.88
CA HIS A 26 22.85 -13.76 16.67
C HIS A 26 21.34 -13.60 16.53
N GLN A 27 20.76 -12.70 17.33
CA GLN A 27 19.55 -12.01 16.96
C GLN A 27 19.95 -11.29 15.69
N ARG A 28 19.79 -11.99 14.56
CA ARG A 28 19.75 -11.39 13.24
C ARG A 28 18.78 -10.25 13.42
N ARG A 29 19.28 -9.02 13.49
CA ARG A 29 18.47 -7.83 13.36
C ARG A 29 17.86 -7.96 11.98
N ILE A 30 16.66 -8.53 11.92
CA ILE A 30 15.84 -8.48 10.72
C ILE A 30 15.72 -6.97 10.49
N PRO A 31 16.26 -6.42 9.38
CA PRO A 31 16.14 -5.00 9.12
C PRO A 31 14.68 -4.63 9.28
N HIS A 32 14.37 -3.54 10.00
CA HIS A 32 13.01 -3.07 10.23
C HIS A 32 12.27 -3.06 8.89
N ARG A 33 11.52 -4.13 8.63
CA ARG A 33 10.62 -4.18 7.51
C ARG A 33 9.49 -3.28 7.95
N PRO A 34 9.17 -2.19 7.23
CA PRO A 34 8.02 -1.39 7.56
C PRO A 34 6.81 -2.34 7.61
N ASP A 35 5.99 -2.19 8.65
CA ASP A 35 4.77 -2.95 8.78
C ASP A 35 3.99 -2.81 7.49
N ARG A 36 3.60 -3.95 6.91
CA ARG A 36 2.77 -3.92 5.70
C ARG A 36 1.43 -3.31 6.11
N PRO A 37 0.90 -2.35 5.35
CA PRO A 37 -0.41 -1.79 5.64
C PRO A 37 -1.44 -2.92 5.64
N SER A 38 -2.43 -2.81 6.53
CA SER A 38 -3.51 -3.79 6.57
C SER A 38 -4.32 -3.78 5.26
N ILE A 39 -5.05 -4.87 4.98
CA ILE A 39 -5.99 -4.91 3.84
C ILE A 39 -6.95 -3.73 3.91
N ARG A 40 -7.53 -3.52 5.10
CA ARG A 40 -8.44 -2.41 5.38
C ARG A 40 -7.82 -1.06 5.02
N GLU A 41 -6.63 -0.77 5.54
CA GLU A 41 -5.93 0.48 5.19
C GLU A 41 -5.69 0.62 3.69
N THR A 42 -5.28 -0.46 3.03
CA THR A 42 -4.98 -0.46 1.59
C THR A 42 -6.24 -0.21 0.75
N VAL A 43 -7.34 -0.89 1.06
CA VAL A 43 -8.62 -0.75 0.37
C VAL A 43 -9.22 0.62 0.62
N THR A 44 -9.33 1.04 1.88
CA THR A 44 -9.86 2.36 2.24
C THR A 44 -9.06 3.47 1.57
N LYS A 45 -7.73 3.40 1.59
CA LYS A 45 -6.85 4.35 0.89
C LYS A 45 -7.15 4.40 -0.61
N ARG A 46 -7.27 3.23 -1.27
CA ARG A 46 -7.59 3.15 -2.70
C ARG A 46 -8.90 3.84 -3.05
N PHE A 47 -9.94 3.67 -2.23
CA PHE A 47 -11.24 4.32 -2.45
C PHE A 47 -11.18 5.83 -2.19
N ASN A 48 -10.49 6.27 -1.13
CA ASN A 48 -10.31 7.69 -0.82
C ASN A 48 -9.52 8.43 -1.90
N GLU A 49 -8.47 7.82 -2.43
CA GLU A 49 -7.61 8.42 -3.47
C GLU A 49 -8.16 8.25 -4.90
N ARG A 50 -9.23 7.48 -5.07
CA ARG A 50 -9.77 7.11 -6.39
C ARG A 50 -10.16 8.32 -7.22
N GLU A 51 -10.85 9.28 -6.60
CA GLU A 51 -11.28 10.48 -7.30
C GLU A 51 -10.09 11.34 -7.72
N GLU A 52 -9.11 11.52 -6.83
CA GLU A 52 -7.90 12.28 -7.12
C GLU A 52 -7.11 11.64 -8.25
N HIS A 53 -6.94 10.31 -8.22
CA HIS A 53 -6.26 9.57 -9.28
C HIS A 53 -6.97 9.75 -10.63
N LEU A 54 -8.30 9.58 -10.68
CA LEU A 54 -9.06 9.75 -11.92
C LEU A 54 -8.99 11.19 -12.44
N THR A 55 -9.01 12.18 -11.54
CA THR A 55 -8.89 13.60 -11.90
C THR A 55 -7.51 13.89 -12.50
N ARG A 56 -6.43 13.36 -11.92
CA ARG A 56 -5.07 13.47 -12.48
C ARG A 56 -4.96 12.83 -13.86
N MET A 57 -5.53 11.63 -14.04
CA MET A 57 -5.56 10.98 -15.35
C MET A 57 -6.35 11.79 -16.37
N LEU A 58 -7.51 12.32 -15.98
CA LEU A 58 -8.32 13.17 -16.86
C LEU A 58 -7.51 14.36 -17.36
N LYS A 59 -6.86 15.08 -16.43
CA LYS A 59 -6.02 16.23 -16.75
C LYS A 59 -4.91 15.86 -17.74
N GLN A 60 -4.14 14.80 -17.45
CA GLN A 60 -3.07 14.34 -18.34
C GLN A 60 -3.56 14.02 -19.75
N ARG A 61 -4.77 13.44 -19.87
CA ARG A 61 -5.34 13.10 -21.18
C ARG A 61 -5.87 14.33 -21.90
N GLN A 62 -6.48 15.27 -21.18
CA GLN A 62 -6.95 16.54 -21.72
C GLN A 62 -5.76 17.39 -22.21
N ASP A 63 -4.71 17.53 -21.40
CA ASP A 63 -3.48 18.25 -21.76
C ASP A 63 -2.88 17.69 -23.06
N ALA A 64 -2.84 16.36 -23.22
CA ALA A 64 -2.34 15.72 -24.44
C ALA A 64 -3.20 16.01 -25.69
N VAL A 65 -4.52 16.08 -25.54
CA VAL A 65 -5.45 16.44 -26.61
C VAL A 65 -5.34 17.92 -26.96
N ASP A 66 -5.23 18.77 -25.95
CA ASP A 66 -5.10 20.22 -26.12
C ASP A 66 -3.75 20.58 -26.77
N ASP A 67 -2.67 19.89 -26.40
CA ASP A 67 -1.35 20.02 -27.04
C ASP A 67 -1.38 19.60 -28.51
N HIS A 68 -2.15 18.56 -28.84
CA HIS A 68 -2.36 18.14 -30.22
C HIS A 68 -3.10 19.20 -31.02
N HIS A 69 -4.23 19.70 -30.51
CA HIS A 69 -5.02 20.73 -31.19
C HIS A 69 -4.29 22.07 -31.32
N ALA A 70 -3.41 22.40 -30.37
CA ALA A 70 -2.56 23.58 -30.43
C ALA A 70 -1.31 23.41 -31.30
N GLY A 71 -1.07 22.21 -31.86
CA GLY A 71 0.12 21.92 -32.66
C GLY A 71 1.43 21.84 -31.87
N ARG A 72 1.38 21.82 -30.53
CA ARG A 72 2.58 21.70 -29.66
C ARG A 72 3.15 20.29 -29.65
N ARG A 73 2.28 19.27 -29.67
CA ARG A 73 2.65 17.87 -29.74
C ARG A 73 1.64 17.10 -30.59
N LEU A 74 2.05 16.72 -31.79
CA LEU A 74 1.20 15.93 -32.67
C LEU A 74 1.11 14.48 -32.19
N LEU A 75 -0.08 13.91 -32.35
CA LEU A 75 -0.44 12.55 -31.99
C LEU A 75 -0.96 11.91 -33.28
N GLU A 76 -0.80 10.60 -33.42
CA GLU A 76 -1.47 9.87 -34.49
C GLU A 76 -2.99 9.89 -34.28
N ASP A 77 -3.78 9.87 -35.37
CA ASP A 77 -5.25 9.88 -35.29
C ASP A 77 -5.80 8.77 -34.39
N LYS A 78 -5.18 7.58 -34.43
CA LYS A 78 -5.54 6.43 -33.57
C LYS A 78 -5.25 6.69 -32.10
N GLU A 79 -4.19 7.42 -31.79
CA GLU A 79 -3.88 7.81 -30.42
C GLU A 79 -4.82 8.90 -29.94
N LEU A 80 -5.05 9.94 -30.76
CA LEU A 80 -6.00 11.01 -30.45
C LEU A 80 -7.39 10.46 -30.13
N ALA A 81 -7.90 9.54 -30.96
CA ALA A 81 -9.18 8.89 -30.74
C ALA A 81 -9.21 8.10 -29.42
N ARG A 82 -8.11 7.40 -29.07
CA ARG A 82 -7.99 6.69 -27.79
C ARG A 82 -8.01 7.66 -26.61
N HIS A 83 -7.28 8.77 -26.68
CA HIS A 83 -7.29 9.80 -25.64
C HIS A 83 -8.69 10.39 -25.43
N GLN A 84 -9.38 10.78 -26.50
CA GLN A 84 -10.75 11.31 -26.45
C GLN A 84 -11.76 10.30 -25.89
N HIS A 85 -11.65 9.03 -26.28
CA HIS A 85 -12.49 7.96 -25.72
C HIS A 85 -12.24 7.78 -24.22
N HIS A 86 -10.97 7.76 -23.80
CA HIS A 86 -10.59 7.64 -22.38
C HIS A 86 -11.08 8.82 -21.55
N ILE A 87 -11.01 10.05 -22.05
CA ILE A 87 -11.55 11.25 -21.40
C ILE A 87 -13.04 11.05 -21.07
N LYS A 88 -13.84 10.64 -22.07
CA LYS A 88 -15.27 10.35 -21.87
C LYS A 88 -15.50 9.24 -20.83
N GLY A 89 -14.70 8.17 -20.88
CA GLY A 89 -14.75 7.08 -19.90
C GLY A 89 -14.43 7.53 -18.48
N ILE A 90 -13.42 8.38 -18.30
CA ILE A 90 -13.02 8.91 -16.99
C ILE A 90 -14.09 9.85 -16.44
N HIS A 91 -14.70 10.71 -17.27
CA HIS A 91 -15.82 11.56 -16.84
C HIS A 91 -16.99 10.74 -16.30
N ARG A 92 -17.37 9.65 -16.97
CA ARG A 92 -18.43 8.75 -16.49
C ARG A 92 -18.07 8.12 -15.13
N LYS A 93 -16.82 7.69 -14.96
CA LYS A 93 -16.34 7.12 -13.69
C LYS A 93 -16.36 8.15 -12.57
N LEU A 94 -15.89 9.38 -12.83
CA LEU A 94 -15.92 10.47 -11.85
C LEU A 94 -17.34 10.85 -11.46
N ALA A 95 -18.26 10.95 -12.42
CA ALA A 95 -19.68 11.21 -12.13
C ALA A 95 -20.28 10.11 -11.24
N GLY A 96 -19.96 8.84 -11.52
CA GLY A 96 -20.41 7.71 -10.70
C GLY A 96 -19.82 7.68 -9.28
N ILE A 97 -18.69 8.34 -9.03
CA ILE A 97 -18.10 8.46 -7.69
C ILE A 97 -18.74 9.64 -6.95
N ARG A 98 -18.81 10.82 -7.58
CA ARG A 98 -19.33 12.05 -6.96
C ARG A 98 -20.79 11.98 -6.57
N ASN A 99 -21.58 11.23 -7.34
CA ASN A 99 -23.02 11.08 -7.10
C ASN A 99 -23.35 9.86 -6.21
N LYS A 100 -22.34 9.13 -5.71
CA LYS A 100 -22.57 7.92 -4.92
C LYS A 100 -22.91 8.29 -3.47
N ASP A 101 -23.88 7.61 -2.90
CA ASP A 101 -24.20 7.72 -1.47
C ASP A 101 -23.01 7.21 -0.62
N PRO A 102 -22.55 7.97 0.38
CA PRO A 102 -21.50 7.54 1.31
C PRO A 102 -21.75 6.16 1.96
N LYS A 103 -23.00 5.80 2.24
CA LYS A 103 -23.34 4.49 2.81
C LYS A 103 -23.07 3.35 1.83
N ILE A 104 -23.39 3.56 0.56
CA ILE A 104 -23.11 2.59 -0.51
C ILE A 104 -21.60 2.47 -0.72
N LEU A 105 -20.88 3.60 -0.68
CA LEU A 105 -19.42 3.60 -0.75
C LEU A 105 -18.80 2.79 0.40
N GLN A 106 -19.28 2.96 1.62
CA GLN A 106 -18.79 2.19 2.77
C GLN A 106 -19.07 0.69 2.60
N LEU A 107 -20.25 0.30 2.12
CA LEU A 107 -20.57 -1.09 1.83
C LEU A 107 -19.64 -1.69 0.77
N GLU A 108 -19.29 -0.94 -0.28
CA GLU A 108 -18.31 -1.39 -1.28
C GLU A 108 -16.92 -1.60 -0.69
N ILE A 109 -16.49 -0.72 0.22
CA ILE A 109 -15.22 -0.84 0.93
C ILE A 109 -15.21 -2.12 1.77
N GLU A 110 -16.24 -2.37 2.58
CA GLU A 110 -16.31 -3.56 3.42
C GLU A 110 -16.38 -4.86 2.58
N ASN A 111 -17.16 -4.87 1.51
CA ASN A 111 -17.24 -6.03 0.60
C ASN A 111 -15.88 -6.33 -0.05
N GLU A 112 -15.13 -5.30 -0.46
CA GLU A 112 -13.80 -5.46 -1.04
C GLU A 112 -12.77 -5.93 0.00
N ILE A 113 -12.88 -5.47 1.25
CA ILE A 113 -12.06 -5.96 2.36
C ILE A 113 -12.32 -7.44 2.59
N GLU A 114 -13.59 -7.82 2.74
CA GLU A 114 -14.00 -9.22 2.94
C GLU A 114 -13.50 -10.12 1.81
N LEU A 115 -13.65 -9.69 0.56
CA LEU A 115 -13.15 -10.41 -0.60
C LEU A 115 -11.63 -10.64 -0.52
N GLN A 116 -10.85 -9.59 -0.23
CA GLN A 116 -9.39 -9.69 -0.14
C GLN A 116 -8.95 -10.54 1.04
N GLU A 117 -9.65 -10.49 2.17
CA GLU A 117 -9.39 -11.34 3.34
C GLU A 117 -9.59 -12.82 3.00
N LYS A 118 -10.71 -13.17 2.35
CA LYS A 118 -10.99 -14.54 1.89
C LYS A 118 -9.96 -15.03 0.85
N MET A 119 -9.50 -14.14 -0.03
CA MET A 119 -8.42 -14.45 -0.98
C MET A 119 -7.11 -14.79 -0.26
N MET A 120 -6.74 -14.03 0.78
CA MET A 120 -5.53 -14.31 1.57
C MET A 120 -5.67 -15.56 2.44
N ALA A 121 -6.87 -15.85 2.93
CA ALA A 121 -7.16 -17.08 3.68
C ALA A 121 -7.09 -18.35 2.81
N GLY A 122 -6.96 -18.21 1.49
CA GLY A 122 -6.92 -19.34 0.57
C GLY A 122 -8.27 -20.03 0.41
N GLU A 123 -9.35 -19.30 0.70
CA GLU A 123 -10.74 -19.77 0.60
C GLU A 123 -11.23 -19.82 -0.85
N PHE A 124 -10.42 -19.40 -1.82
CA PHE A 124 -10.77 -19.52 -3.24
C PHE A 124 -9.95 -20.60 -3.93
N ASN A 125 -10.62 -21.34 -4.81
CA ASN A 125 -10.02 -22.20 -5.81
C ASN A 125 -9.93 -21.46 -7.14
N TRP A 126 -8.79 -21.62 -7.83
CA TRP A 126 -8.67 -21.19 -9.22
C TRP A 126 -9.28 -22.25 -10.12
N THR A 127 -10.35 -21.93 -10.83
CA THR A 127 -10.94 -22.76 -11.88
C THR A 127 -10.64 -22.16 -13.26
N PRO A 128 -10.79 -22.91 -14.35
CA PRO A 128 -10.66 -22.37 -15.71
C PRO A 128 -11.62 -21.20 -16.01
N GLU A 129 -12.71 -21.08 -15.24
CA GLU A 129 -13.76 -20.06 -15.38
C GLU A 129 -13.56 -18.86 -14.44
N GLY A 130 -12.69 -18.97 -13.43
CA GLY A 130 -12.34 -17.87 -12.53
C GLY A 130 -12.01 -18.29 -11.10
N LEU A 131 -11.99 -17.32 -10.18
CA LEU A 131 -11.90 -17.56 -8.73
C LEU A 131 -13.27 -17.98 -8.20
N VAL A 132 -13.36 -19.19 -7.66
CA VAL A 132 -14.59 -19.71 -7.02
C VAL A 132 -14.32 -19.94 -5.54
N LEU A 133 -15.26 -19.57 -4.67
CA LEU A 133 -15.17 -19.84 -3.24
C LEU A 133 -15.16 -21.36 -2.99
N LYS A 134 -14.31 -21.84 -2.08
CA LYS A 134 -14.39 -23.21 -1.55
C LYS A 134 -15.69 -23.32 -0.77
N ASP A 135 -16.54 -24.28 -1.12
CA ASP A 135 -17.68 -24.60 -0.28
C ASP A 135 -17.19 -25.03 1.11
N PRO A 136 -17.84 -24.59 2.20
CA PRO A 136 -17.46 -24.91 3.57
C PRO A 136 -17.62 -26.39 3.92
#